data_AF-H9W2I4-F1
#
_entry.id   AF-H9W2I4-F1
#
_cell.length_a   1.000
_cell.length_b   1.000
_cell.length_c   1.000
_cell.angle_alpha   90.00
_cell.angle_beta   90.00
_cell.angle_gamma   90.00
#
_symmetry.space_group_name_H-M   'P 1'
#
loop_
_entity.id
_entity.type
_entity.pdbx_description
1 polymer ?
#
loop_
_entity_poly.entity_id
_entity_poly.type
_entity_poly.pdbx_seq_one_letter_code
_entity_poly.pdbx_strand_id
1 'polypeptide(L)' 'ERFPVPRLVVCDQHRSQARFLLAKLNPSATYNSDVGPPPGGDIIFTDDVSFQTFMEHLQRLAVQS' A
#
# COMPACT_ATOMS: atom_id res chain seq x y z
N GLU A 1 -23.36 6.17 -17.09
CA GLU A 1 -23.53 5.96 -15.63
C GLU A 1 -22.63 4.84 -15.16
N ARG A 2 -22.16 4.85 -13.90
CA ARG A 2 -21.46 3.69 -13.31
C ARG A 2 -22.48 2.62 -12.95
N PHE A 3 -22.26 1.39 -13.41
CA PHE A 3 -23.10 0.22 -13.10
C PHE A 3 -22.20 -1.00 -12.87
N PRO A 4 -22.25 -1.65 -11.69
CA PRO A 4 -23.11 -1.34 -10.54
C PRO A 4 -22.73 -0.02 -9.85
N VAL A 5 -23.67 0.54 -9.07
CA VAL A 5 -23.42 1.75 -8.28
C VAL A 5 -22.33 1.46 -7.25
N PRO A 6 -21.27 2.28 -7.16
CA PRO A 6 -20.20 2.07 -6.20
C PRO A 6 -20.66 2.34 -4.76
N ARG A 7 -20.10 1.61 -3.79
CA ARG A 7 -20.30 1.88 -2.36
C ARG A 7 -19.43 3.06 -1.92
N LEU A 8 -20.04 4.08 -1.32
CA LEU A 8 -19.32 5.13 -0.62
C LEU A 8 -19.02 4.69 0.81
N VAL A 9 -17.75 4.82 1.23
CA VAL A 9 -17.32 4.59 2.62
C VAL A 9 -16.65 5.86 3.09
N VAL A 10 -17.22 6.49 4.12
CA VAL A 10 -16.61 7.62 4.83
C VAL A 10 -15.77 7.06 5.97
N CYS A 11 -14.51 7.48 6.08
CA CYS A 11 -13.59 6.99 7.08
C CYS A 11 -12.72 8.09 7.65
N ASP A 12 -12.43 7.98 8.94
CA ASP A 12 -11.47 8.80 9.68
C ASP A 12 -10.27 7.96 10.11
N GLN A 13 -9.12 8.60 10.31
CA GLN A 13 -7.91 7.92 10.79
C GLN A 13 -8.18 7.19 12.11
N HIS A 14 -7.55 6.01 12.28
CA HIS A 14 -7.68 5.14 13.45
C HIS A 14 -9.08 4.53 13.68
N ARG A 15 -10.04 4.69 12.75
CA ARG A 15 -11.35 4.02 12.80
C ARG A 15 -11.36 2.74 11.97
N SER A 16 -12.30 1.85 12.28
CA SER A 16 -12.41 0.53 11.64
C SER A 16 -12.59 0.60 10.11
N GLN A 17 -13.24 1.65 9.61
CA GLN A 17 -13.47 1.89 8.18
C GLN A 17 -12.19 2.34 7.43
N ALA A 18 -11.21 2.93 8.11
CA ALA A 18 -9.94 3.33 7.47
C ALA A 18 -9.19 2.13 6.88
N ARG A 19 -9.45 0.92 7.38
CA ARG A 19 -8.88 -0.32 6.84
C ARG A 19 -9.24 -0.57 5.39
N PHE A 20 -10.40 -0.09 4.91
CA PHE A 20 -10.75 -0.17 3.48
C PHE A 20 -9.77 0.60 2.61
N LEU A 21 -9.25 1.73 3.11
CA LEU A 21 -8.20 2.49 2.44
C LEU A 21 -6.85 1.80 2.62
N LEU A 22 -6.45 1.49 3.86
CA LEU A 22 -5.11 0.93 4.16
C LEU A 22 -4.82 -0.35 3.38
N ALA A 23 -5.81 -1.24 3.22
CA ALA A 23 -5.68 -2.48 2.46
C ALA A 23 -5.56 -2.30 0.93
N LYS A 24 -5.65 -1.06 0.43
CA LYS A 24 -5.51 -0.70 -0.99
C LYS A 24 -4.27 0.14 -1.28
N LEU A 25 -3.59 0.63 -0.25
CA LEU A 25 -2.39 1.43 -0.41
C LEU A 25 -1.18 0.54 -0.71
N ASN A 26 -0.20 1.13 -1.38
CA ASN A 26 1.12 0.51 -1.51
C ASN A 26 1.85 0.57 -0.15
N PRO A 27 2.35 -0.54 0.40
CA PRO A 27 3.10 -0.55 1.64
C PRO A 27 4.55 -0.06 1.43
N SER A 28 4.72 1.23 1.09
CA SER A 28 6.05 1.85 0.94
C SER A 28 6.83 1.90 2.25
N ALA A 29 6.15 1.86 3.40
CA ALA A 29 6.71 1.72 4.73
C ALA A 29 5.87 0.73 5.55
N THR A 30 6.52 -0.28 6.11
CA THR A 30 5.92 -1.32 6.95
C THR A 30 6.62 -1.39 8.30
N TYR A 31 6.11 -2.23 9.20
CA TYR A 31 6.74 -2.48 10.49
C TYR A 31 8.13 -3.15 10.40
N ASN A 32 8.50 -3.67 9.22
CA ASN A 32 9.80 -4.25 8.93
C ASN A 32 10.72 -3.31 8.12
N SER A 33 10.31 -2.08 7.84
CA SER A 33 11.13 -1.14 7.06
C SER A 33 12.27 -0.57 7.89
N ASP A 34 13.51 -0.70 7.40
CA ASP A 34 14.70 -0.11 8.03
C ASP A 34 14.63 1.42 8.10
N VAL A 35 13.96 2.03 7.12
CA VAL A 35 13.71 3.47 7.06
C VAL A 35 12.24 3.71 7.37
N GLY A 36 11.98 4.55 8.38
CA GLY A 36 10.63 4.94 8.77
C GLY A 36 9.87 5.67 7.64
N PRO A 37 8.55 5.87 7.78
CA PRO A 37 7.76 6.54 6.76
C PRO A 37 8.27 7.96 6.50
N PRO A 38 8.10 8.50 5.26
CA PRO A 38 8.42 9.88 4.95
C PRO A 38 7.61 10.84 5.84
N PRO A 39 8.00 12.13 5.97
CA PRO A 39 7.23 13.10 6.74
C PRO A 39 5.76 13.14 6.30
N GLY A 40 4.84 12.87 7.24
CA GLY A 40 3.40 12.77 6.97
C GLY A 40 2.93 11.42 6.41
N GLY A 41 3.83 10.44 6.28
CA GLY A 41 3.50 9.05 5.96
C GLY A 41 3.13 8.25 7.21
N ASP A 42 2.45 7.12 6.98
CA ASP A 42 2.02 6.18 8.02
C ASP A 42 2.62 4.80 7.76
N ILE A 43 2.75 3.99 8.80
CA ILE A 43 3.23 2.60 8.70
C ILE A 43 2.04 1.70 8.37
N ILE A 44 2.15 0.93 7.29
CA ILE A 44 1.14 -0.09 6.95
C ILE A 44 1.57 -1.42 7.56
N PHE A 45 0.73 -1.95 8.44
CA PHE A 45 0.95 -3.24 9.09
C PHE A 45 0.56 -4.39 8.17
N THR A 46 1.46 -4.76 7.26
CA THR A 46 1.32 -5.89 6.35
C THR A 46 2.70 -6.51 6.06
N ASP A 47 2.68 -7.78 5.61
CA ASP A 47 3.83 -8.50 5.06
C ASP A 47 3.92 -8.41 3.52
N ASP A 48 2.98 -7.70 2.89
CA ASP A 48 2.97 -7.52 1.44
C ASP A 48 4.21 -6.77 0.95
N VAL A 49 4.64 -7.10 -0.27
CA VAL A 49 5.76 -6.44 -0.92
C VAL A 49 5.37 -5.03 -1.38
N SER A 50 6.29 -4.07 -1.19
CA SER A 50 6.12 -2.74 -1.76
C SER A 50 6.25 -2.77 -3.29
N PHE A 51 5.63 -1.79 -3.95
CA PHE A 51 5.78 -1.59 -5.39
C PHE A 51 7.24 -1.40 -5.80
N GLN A 52 8.04 -0.73 -4.99
CA GLN A 52 9.47 -0.54 -5.26
C GLN A 52 10.20 -1.89 -5.29
N THR A 53 10.02 -2.71 -4.26
CA THR A 53 10.61 -4.06 -4.19
C THR A 53 10.16 -4.93 -5.36
N PHE A 54 8.86 -4.88 -5.69
CA PHE A 54 8.32 -5.57 -6.86
C PHE A 54 9.03 -5.13 -8.15
N MET A 55 9.18 -3.83 -8.38
CA MET A 55 9.83 -3.29 -9.58
C MET A 55 11.31 -3.66 -9.64
N GLU A 56 12.03 -3.66 -8.51
CA GLU A 56 13.43 -4.09 -8.45
C GLU A 56 13.59 -5.56 -8.86
N HIS A 57 12.72 -6.44 -8.35
CA HIS A 57 12.71 -7.85 -8.74
C HIS A 57 12.37 -8.03 -10.23
N LEU A 58 11.33 -7.34 -10.70
CA LEU A 58 10.91 -7.38 -12.10
C LEU A 58 12.03 -6.93 -13.05
N GLN A 59 12.68 -5.81 -12.75
CA GLN A 59 13.77 -5.27 -13.57
C GLN A 59 14.94 -6.25 -13.68
N ARG A 60 15.37 -6.85 -12.55
CA ARG A 60 16.46 -7.85 -12.54
C ARG A 60 16.15 -9.05 -13.42
N LEU A 61 14.93 -9.58 -13.34
CA LEU A 61 14.50 -10.72 -14.15
C LEU A 61 14.36 -10.37 -15.63
N ALA A 62 13.89 -9.16 -15.95
CA ALA A 62 13.68 -8.72 -17.33
C ALA A 62 14.98 -8.55 -18.12
N VAL A 63 16.10 -8.26 -17.46
CA VAL A 63 17.43 -8.11 -18.09
C VAL A 63 18.32 -9.35 -17.95
N GLN A 64 17.82 -10.40 -17.31
CA GLN A 64 18.54 -11.65 -17.16
C GLN A 64 18.54 -12.39 -18.51
N SER A 65 19.69 -12.36 -19.18
CA SER A 65 19.97 -13.03 -20.45
C SER A 65 21.09 -14.04 -20.27
#